data_AF-J2PWU2-F1
#
_entry.id   AF-J2PWU2-F1
#
_cell.length_a   1.000
_cell.length_b   1.000
_cell.length_c   1.000
_cell.angle_alpha   90.00
_cell.angle_beta   90.00
_cell.angle_gamma   90.00
#
_symmetry.space_group_name_H-M   'P 1'
#
loop_
_entity.id
_entity.type
_entity.pdbx_description
1 polymer ?
#
loop_
_entity_poly.entity_id
_entity_poly.type
_entity_poly.pdbx_seq_one_letter_code
_entity_poly.pdbx_strand_id
1 'polypeptide(L)'
;MDKIMNDYLEKIGKHLKPMSTPERIDIVKEIKSVMLELQHNGVSSEQIIERLGNPKELAKAYLGEAISKNSTFSWRKFGAVFAFCSSFAGVSGIFVLPIISTLSIALMISGVITPIGGIIKFIGYLMGHDITGITFEFGAFTATRPMQYLPISIVSGVLMFLLGKVLWKLTMKYIHAISQKKIKL
;
A
#
# COMPACT_ATOMS: atom_id res chain seq x y z
N MET A 1 -31.87 -18.31 5.40
CA MET A 1 -30.42 -18.18 5.64
C MET A 1 -30.20 -18.10 7.13
N ASP A 2 -29.27 -18.89 7.63
CA ASP A 2 -29.19 -19.20 9.05
C ASP A 2 -28.39 -18.14 9.82
N LYS A 3 -28.63 -18.06 11.13
CA LYS A 3 -28.00 -17.09 12.03
C LYS A 3 -26.47 -17.18 12.00
N ILE A 4 -25.92 -18.40 11.86
CA ILE A 4 -24.48 -18.66 11.86
C ILE A 4 -23.81 -18.07 10.60
N MET A 5 -24.45 -18.21 9.44
CA MET A 5 -23.95 -17.65 8.17
C MET A 5 -24.01 -16.12 8.18
N ASN A 6 -25.06 -15.54 8.77
CA ASN A 6 -25.16 -14.08 8.93
C ASN A 6 -24.05 -13.53 9.85
N ASP A 7 -23.79 -14.18 10.99
CA ASP A 7 -22.69 -13.81 11.90
C ASP A 7 -21.33 -13.93 11.22
N TYR A 8 -21.14 -14.95 10.37
CA TYR A 8 -19.94 -15.11 9.56
C TYR A 8 -19.74 -13.94 8.56
N LEU A 9 -20.78 -13.56 7.81
CA LEU A 9 -20.71 -12.42 6.90
C LEU A 9 -20.47 -11.10 7.64
N GLU A 10 -21.03 -10.93 8.84
CA GLU A 10 -20.79 -9.75 9.67
C GLU A 10 -19.31 -9.66 10.10
N LYS A 11 -18.72 -10.79 10.52
CA LYS A 11 -17.29 -10.88 10.85
C LYS A 11 -16.41 -10.53 9.66
N ILE A 12 -16.73 -11.04 8.46
CA ILE A 12 -16.03 -10.67 7.23
C ILE A 12 -16.17 -9.18 6.94
N GLY A 13 -17.38 -8.63 6.99
CA GLY A 13 -17.64 -7.21 6.76
C GLY A 13 -16.85 -6.31 7.71
N LYS A 14 -16.71 -6.70 8.99
CA LYS A 14 -15.87 -6.01 9.98
C LYS A 14 -14.39 -6.05 9.60
N HIS A 15 -13.88 -7.19 9.14
CA HIS A 15 -12.49 -7.33 8.70
C HIS A 15 -12.20 -6.60 7.39
N LEU A 16 -13.20 -6.44 6.51
CA LEU A 16 -13.12 -5.68 5.26
C LEU A 16 -13.35 -4.17 5.44
N LYS A 17 -13.49 -3.65 6.67
CA LYS A 17 -13.65 -2.21 6.92
C LYS A 17 -12.55 -1.31 6.28
N PRO A 18 -11.29 -1.76 6.14
CA PRO A 18 -10.24 -0.95 5.50
C PRO A 18 -10.41 -0.69 4.00
N MET A 19 -11.22 -1.48 3.29
CA MET A 19 -11.47 -1.28 1.85
C MET A 19 -12.68 -0.37 1.59
N SER A 20 -12.86 0.05 0.34
CA SER A 20 -13.94 0.97 -0.03
C SER A 20 -15.31 0.31 0.19
N THR A 21 -16.32 1.11 0.57
CA THR A 21 -17.70 0.62 0.74
C THR A 21 -18.23 -0.16 -0.47
N PRO A 22 -18.07 0.28 -1.74
CA PRO A 22 -18.56 -0.50 -2.88
C PRO A 22 -17.86 -1.85 -3.03
N GLU A 23 -16.53 -1.92 -2.90
CA GLU A 23 -15.77 -3.18 -2.97
C GLU A 23 -16.17 -4.15 -1.84
N ARG A 24 -16.32 -3.62 -0.61
CA ARG A 24 -16.75 -4.44 0.53
C ARG A 24 -18.14 -5.05 0.30
N ILE A 25 -19.08 -4.28 -0.25
CA ILE A 25 -20.45 -4.77 -0.52
C ILE A 25 -20.41 -5.86 -1.60
N ASP A 26 -19.60 -5.66 -2.64
CA ASP A 26 -19.45 -6.62 -3.74
C ASP A 26 -18.90 -7.97 -3.23
N ILE A 27 -17.82 -7.95 -2.45
CA ILE A 27 -17.21 -9.16 -1.87
C ILE A 27 -18.18 -9.88 -0.92
N VAL A 28 -18.87 -9.14 -0.04
CA VAL A 28 -19.85 -9.74 0.88
C VAL A 28 -21.01 -10.38 0.10
N LYS A 29 -21.43 -9.76 -1.01
CA LYS A 29 -22.48 -10.29 -1.88
C LYS A 29 -22.01 -11.55 -2.62
N GLU A 30 -20.77 -11.59 -3.09
CA GLU A 30 -20.15 -12.76 -3.71
C GLU A 30 -20.13 -13.95 -2.74
N ILE A 31 -19.59 -13.76 -1.53
CA ILE A 31 -19.54 -14.81 -0.50
C ILE A 31 -20.95 -15.27 -0.12
N LYS A 32 -21.91 -14.34 -0.01
CA LYS A 32 -23.31 -14.67 0.24
C LYS A 32 -23.91 -15.53 -0.88
N SER A 33 -23.56 -15.28 -2.15
CA SER A 33 -24.02 -16.10 -3.28
C SER A 33 -23.50 -17.53 -3.16
N VAL A 34 -22.20 -17.71 -2.92
CA VAL A 34 -21.56 -19.02 -2.73
C VAL A 34 -22.21 -19.78 -1.57
N MET A 35 -22.45 -19.08 -0.46
CA MET A 35 -23.16 -19.61 0.70
C MET A 35 -24.57 -20.14 0.37
N LEU A 36 -25.35 -19.38 -0.41
CA LEU A 36 -26.71 -19.78 -0.81
C LEU A 36 -26.71 -20.94 -1.81
N GLU A 37 -25.74 -20.98 -2.73
CA GLU A 37 -25.56 -22.09 -3.67
C GLU A 37 -25.24 -23.40 -2.94
N LEU A 38 -24.31 -23.37 -1.98
CA LEU A 38 -23.99 -24.54 -1.17
C LEU A 38 -25.18 -25.00 -0.32
N GLN A 39 -25.96 -24.07 0.23
CA GLN A 39 -27.17 -24.38 0.99
C GLN A 39 -28.24 -25.02 0.09
N HIS A 40 -28.41 -24.54 -1.14
CA HIS A 40 -29.32 -25.14 -2.12
C HIS A 40 -28.89 -26.56 -2.52
N ASN A 41 -27.58 -26.82 -2.54
CA ASN A 41 -27.01 -28.15 -2.77
C ASN A 41 -27.09 -29.08 -1.54
N GLY A 42 -27.82 -28.68 -0.49
CA GLY A 42 -28.08 -29.50 0.71
C GLY A 42 -26.92 -29.54 1.72
N VAL A 43 -25.92 -28.67 1.58
CA VAL A 43 -24.80 -28.58 2.55
C VAL A 43 -25.28 -27.84 3.80
N SER A 44 -24.96 -28.35 4.98
CA SER A 44 -25.33 -27.69 6.24
C SER A 44 -24.54 -26.40 6.47
N SER A 45 -25.11 -25.47 7.22
CA SER A 45 -24.48 -24.17 7.52
C SER A 45 -23.10 -24.30 8.18
N GLU A 46 -22.88 -25.33 9.00
CA GLU A 46 -21.61 -25.63 9.66
C GLU A 46 -20.56 -26.07 8.64
N GLN A 47 -20.93 -27.00 7.74
CA GLN A 47 -20.05 -27.48 6.68
C GLN A 47 -19.70 -26.37 5.67
N ILE A 48 -20.64 -25.46 5.41
CA ILE A 48 -20.39 -24.27 4.56
C ILE A 48 -19.30 -23.40 5.19
N ILE A 49 -19.41 -23.09 6.48
CA ILE A 49 -18.44 -22.25 7.18
C ILE A 49 -17.09 -22.95 7.31
N GLU A 50 -17.08 -24.27 7.52
CA GLU A 50 -15.86 -25.07 7.52
C GLU A 50 -15.16 -25.01 6.17
N ARG A 51 -15.90 -25.13 5.06
CA ARG A 51 -15.37 -24.99 3.69
C ARG A 51 -14.84 -23.58 3.39
N LEU A 52 -15.52 -22.55 3.87
CA LEU A 52 -15.08 -21.15 3.70
C LEU A 52 -13.90 -20.79 4.63
N GLY A 53 -13.65 -21.60 5.66
CA GLY A 53 -12.56 -21.42 6.59
C GLY A 53 -12.68 -20.16 7.45
N ASN A 54 -11.54 -19.68 7.95
CA ASN A 54 -11.51 -18.59 8.91
C ASN A 54 -11.91 -17.24 8.25
N PRO A 55 -12.94 -16.53 8.78
CA PRO A 55 -13.44 -15.28 8.17
C PRO A 55 -12.37 -14.17 8.13
N LYS A 56 -11.44 -14.15 9.08
CA LYS A 56 -10.31 -13.20 9.09
C LYS A 56 -9.32 -13.52 7.97
N GLU A 57 -9.06 -14.80 7.69
CA GLU A 57 -8.14 -15.20 6.64
C GLU A 57 -8.72 -14.98 5.25
N LEU A 58 -10.00 -15.34 5.05
CA LEU A 58 -10.71 -15.08 3.81
C LEU A 58 -10.77 -13.57 3.51
N ALA A 59 -11.15 -12.75 4.50
CA ALA A 59 -11.16 -11.30 4.35
C ALA A 59 -9.77 -10.71 4.02
N LYS A 60 -8.69 -11.28 4.56
CA LYS A 60 -7.31 -10.87 4.23
C LYS A 60 -6.96 -11.17 2.78
N ALA A 61 -7.37 -12.32 2.28
CA ALA A 61 -7.13 -12.72 0.90
C ALA A 61 -7.70 -11.66 -0.06
N TYR A 62 -8.98 -11.31 0.12
CA TYR A 62 -9.64 -10.25 -0.65
C TYR A 62 -9.02 -8.86 -0.45
N LEU A 63 -8.63 -8.49 0.79
CA LEU A 63 -7.92 -7.23 1.05
C LEU A 63 -6.60 -7.15 0.29
N GLY A 64 -5.79 -8.21 0.30
CA GLY A 64 -4.53 -8.22 -0.41
C GLY A 64 -4.70 -8.11 -1.93
N GLU A 65 -5.74 -8.76 -2.47
CA GLU A 65 -6.07 -8.65 -3.89
C GLU A 65 -6.49 -7.22 -4.25
N ALA A 66 -7.43 -6.62 -3.50
CA ALA A 66 -7.88 -5.25 -3.70
C ALA A 66 -6.74 -4.22 -3.60
N ILE A 67 -5.83 -4.39 -2.62
CA ILE A 67 -4.65 -3.55 -2.47
C ILE A 67 -3.73 -3.67 -3.71
N SER A 68 -3.55 -4.90 -4.21
CA SER A 68 -2.63 -5.19 -5.31
C SER A 68 -3.14 -4.86 -6.71
N LYS A 69 -4.47 -4.74 -6.89
CA LYS A 69 -5.14 -4.57 -8.21
C LYS A 69 -4.62 -3.36 -8.99
N ASN A 70 -4.18 -2.30 -8.31
CA ASN A 70 -3.63 -1.11 -8.95
C ASN A 70 -2.31 -0.70 -8.29
N SER A 71 -1.23 -0.59 -9.07
CA SER A 71 0.10 -0.21 -8.54
C SER A 71 0.30 1.29 -8.31
N THR A 72 -0.73 2.13 -8.52
CA THR A 72 -0.65 3.57 -8.27
C THR A 72 -0.67 3.89 -6.78
N PHE A 73 0.19 4.81 -6.35
CA PHE A 73 0.24 5.27 -4.96
C PHE A 73 -1.04 6.06 -4.59
N SER A 74 -1.53 5.85 -3.36
CA SER A 74 -2.67 6.60 -2.79
C SER A 74 -2.62 6.53 -1.26
N TRP A 75 -2.94 7.63 -0.57
CA TRP A 75 -3.05 7.69 0.89
C TRP A 75 -3.98 6.61 1.47
N ARG A 76 -5.05 6.28 0.75
CA ARG A 76 -5.96 5.19 1.14
C ARG A 76 -5.28 3.83 1.09
N LYS A 77 -4.45 3.59 0.06
CA LYS A 77 -3.69 2.34 -0.07
C LYS A 77 -2.60 2.23 0.97
N PHE A 78 -1.93 3.32 1.32
CA PHE A 78 -0.98 3.31 2.42
C PHE A 78 -1.65 2.87 3.74
N GLY A 79 -2.79 3.48 4.08
CA GLY A 79 -3.58 3.07 5.25
C GLY A 79 -4.04 1.61 5.18
N ALA A 80 -4.44 1.13 3.99
CA ALA A 80 -4.84 -0.26 3.79
C ALA A 80 -3.67 -1.26 3.90
N VAL A 81 -2.48 -0.91 3.39
CA VAL A 81 -1.24 -1.71 3.55
C VAL A 81 -0.86 -1.79 5.03
N PHE A 82 -0.94 -0.67 5.75
CA PHE A 82 -0.68 -0.62 7.18
C PHE A 82 -1.70 -1.47 7.96
N ALA A 83 -3.00 -1.35 7.67
CA ALA A 83 -4.04 -2.15 8.30
C ALA A 83 -3.92 -3.66 7.97
N PHE A 84 -3.57 -3.99 6.73
CA PHE A 84 -3.29 -5.36 6.30
C PHE A 84 -2.09 -5.95 7.06
N CYS A 85 -1.03 -5.16 7.21
CA CYS A 85 0.19 -5.52 7.94
C CYS A 85 -0.07 -5.71 9.44
N SER A 86 -0.77 -4.78 10.10
CA SER A 86 -1.10 -4.87 11.52
C SER A 86 -2.04 -6.05 11.85
N SER A 87 -2.79 -6.55 10.86
CA SER A 87 -3.61 -7.76 10.99
C SER A 87 -2.82 -9.06 10.76
N PHE A 88 -1.59 -8.97 10.24
CA PHE A 88 -0.74 -10.10 9.87
C PHE A 88 -0.09 -10.71 11.13
N ALA A 89 -0.35 -11.98 11.43
CA ALA A 89 0.27 -12.71 12.54
C ALA A 89 1.61 -13.37 12.12
N GLY A 90 2.31 -12.79 11.15
CA GLY A 90 3.57 -13.31 10.62
C GLY A 90 4.69 -12.28 10.81
N VAL A 91 5.71 -12.67 11.58
CA VAL A 91 6.83 -11.81 12.01
C VAL A 91 7.53 -11.09 10.84
N SER A 92 7.65 -11.74 9.69
CA SER A 92 8.27 -11.13 8.50
C SER A 92 7.40 -10.06 7.83
N GLY A 93 6.07 -10.23 7.82
CA GLY A 93 5.14 -9.29 7.21
C GLY A 93 4.99 -7.99 8.01
N ILE A 94 5.03 -8.09 9.35
CA ILE A 94 4.86 -6.97 10.29
C ILE A 94 5.92 -5.89 10.11
N PHE A 95 7.18 -6.26 9.83
CA PHE A 95 8.27 -5.30 9.71
C PHE A 95 8.55 -4.89 8.27
N VAL A 96 8.58 -5.86 7.35
CA VAL A 96 9.05 -5.61 5.98
C VAL A 96 8.08 -4.70 5.20
N LEU A 97 6.77 -4.92 5.34
CA LEU A 97 5.75 -4.13 4.64
C LEU A 97 5.76 -2.63 5.03
N PRO A 98 5.70 -2.25 6.33
CA PRO A 98 5.67 -0.85 6.71
C PRO A 98 7.02 -0.17 6.50
N ILE A 99 8.14 -0.88 6.62
CA ILE A 99 9.47 -0.32 6.32
C ILE A 99 9.58 0.01 4.83
N ILE A 100 9.30 -0.94 3.93
CA ILE A 100 9.40 -0.70 2.49
C ILE A 100 8.37 0.35 2.03
N SER A 101 7.16 0.30 2.57
CA SER A 101 6.09 1.27 2.27
C SER A 101 6.47 2.68 2.71
N THR A 102 6.93 2.85 3.96
CA THR A 102 7.38 4.14 4.48
C THR A 102 8.60 4.66 3.73
N LEU A 103 9.58 3.80 3.43
CA LEU A 103 10.76 4.17 2.65
C LEU A 103 10.40 4.62 1.24
N SER A 104 9.47 3.92 0.58
CA SER A 104 8.97 4.29 -0.73
C SER A 104 8.33 5.68 -0.73
N ILE A 105 7.54 6.00 0.29
CA ILE A 105 6.87 7.31 0.42
C ILE A 105 7.89 8.39 0.72
N ALA A 106 8.81 8.12 1.65
CA ALA A 106 9.88 9.05 1.98
C ALA A 106 10.71 9.41 0.74
N LEU A 107 11.06 8.41 -0.10
CA LEU A 107 11.78 8.62 -1.35
C LEU A 107 10.97 9.38 -2.41
N MET A 108 9.66 9.12 -2.51
CA MET A 108 8.80 9.89 -3.42
C MET A 108 8.68 11.35 -3.00
N ILE A 109 8.50 11.60 -1.69
CA ILE A 109 8.39 12.95 -1.13
C ILE A 109 9.73 13.67 -1.27
N SER A 110 10.84 13.02 -0.90
CA SER A 110 12.18 13.60 -1.05
C SER A 110 12.48 13.91 -2.51
N GLY A 111 12.12 13.01 -3.43
CA GLY A 111 12.29 13.20 -4.86
C GLY A 111 11.57 14.43 -5.44
N VAL A 112 10.48 14.89 -4.81
CA VAL A 112 9.74 16.10 -5.19
C VAL A 112 10.26 17.34 -4.45
N ILE A 113 10.60 17.23 -3.17
CA ILE A 113 11.12 18.35 -2.38
C ILE A 113 12.51 18.79 -2.88
N THR A 114 13.35 17.83 -3.25
CA THR A 114 14.70 18.08 -3.76
C THR A 114 14.75 19.07 -4.95
N PRO A 115 14.00 18.89 -6.05
CA PRO A 115 13.99 19.85 -7.15
C PRO A 115 13.38 21.20 -6.75
N ILE A 116 12.37 21.23 -5.88
CA ILE A 116 11.80 22.49 -5.36
C ILE A 116 12.88 23.31 -4.62
N GLY A 117 13.66 22.67 -3.74
CA GLY A 117 14.77 23.31 -3.05
C GLY A 117 15.83 23.86 -4.02
N GLY A 118 16.13 23.12 -5.10
CA GLY A 118 17.03 23.59 -6.15
C GLY A 118 16.51 24.82 -6.91
N ILE A 119 15.20 24.86 -7.20
CA ILE A 119 14.56 26.01 -7.87
C ILE A 119 14.59 27.25 -6.96
N ILE A 120 14.24 27.10 -5.68
CA ILE A 120 14.27 28.21 -4.71
C ILE A 120 15.69 28.80 -4.61
N LYS A 121 16.70 27.93 -4.55
CA LYS A 121 18.11 28.37 -4.48
C LYS A 121 18.54 29.09 -5.77
N PHE A 122 18.08 28.64 -6.94
CA PHE A 122 18.38 29.28 -8.21
C PHE A 122 17.71 30.66 -8.34
N ILE A 123 16.46 30.80 -7.89
CA ILE A 123 15.75 32.10 -7.88
C ILE A 123 16.41 33.06 -6.88
N GLY A 124 16.80 32.59 -5.70
CA GLY A 124 17.54 33.39 -4.71
C GLY A 124 18.86 33.91 -5.26
N TYR A 125 19.63 33.06 -5.96
CA TYR A 125 20.84 33.45 -6.66
C TYR A 125 20.57 34.53 -7.73
N LEU A 126 19.46 34.41 -8.48
CA LEU A 126 19.06 35.38 -9.52
C LEU A 126 18.64 36.74 -8.93
N MET A 127 18.16 36.75 -7.68
CA MET A 127 17.78 37.95 -6.92
C MET A 127 18.94 38.56 -6.10
N GLY A 128 20.16 38.01 -6.18
CA GLY A 128 21.33 38.54 -5.48
C GLY A 128 21.38 38.25 -3.98
N HIS A 129 20.50 37.38 -3.48
CA HIS A 129 20.53 36.91 -2.09
C HIS A 129 21.14 35.50 -2.05
N ASP A 130 22.35 35.37 -1.48
CA ASP A 130 22.93 34.05 -1.19
C ASP A 130 22.15 33.41 -0.03
N ILE A 131 21.21 32.52 -0.36
CA ILE A 131 20.45 31.76 0.64
C ILE A 131 21.36 30.65 1.18
N THR A 132 22.14 30.96 2.21
CA THR A 132 23.10 30.11 2.92
C THR A 132 22.48 28.97 3.74
N GLY A 133 21.21 28.62 3.49
CA GLY A 133 20.48 27.57 4.22
C GLY A 133 20.23 26.29 3.43
N ILE A 134 20.45 26.25 2.11
CA ILE A 134 20.14 25.09 1.27
C ILE A 134 21.45 24.53 0.71
N THR A 135 22.12 23.64 1.45
CA THR A 135 23.31 22.92 0.97
C THR A 135 22.94 21.51 0.50
N PHE A 136 23.52 21.09 -0.63
CA PHE A 136 23.56 19.69 -1.06
C PHE A 136 24.90 19.15 -0.60
N GLU A 137 24.87 18.38 0.48
CA GLU A 137 26.03 17.65 0.98
C GLU A 137 25.81 16.16 0.74
N PHE A 138 26.62 15.59 -0.15
CA PHE A 138 26.64 14.14 -0.38
C PHE A 138 28.05 13.66 -0.01
N GLY A 139 28.24 13.32 1.27
CA GLY A 139 29.57 12.97 1.80
C GLY A 139 30.57 14.11 1.63
N ALA A 140 31.71 13.84 0.97
CA ALA A 140 32.77 14.82 0.73
C ALA A 140 32.54 15.78 -0.46
N PHE A 141 31.43 15.64 -1.19
CA PHE A 141 31.10 16.52 -2.31
C PHE A 141 30.19 17.65 -1.84
N THR A 142 30.77 18.84 -1.70
CA THR A 142 30.02 20.10 -1.60
C THR A 142 29.92 20.68 -3.00
N ALA A 143 28.72 20.69 -3.57
CA ALA A 143 28.50 21.52 -4.76
C ALA A 143 28.69 22.97 -4.32
N THR A 144 29.76 23.62 -4.79
CA THR A 144 30.12 25.00 -4.41
C THR A 144 29.62 26.02 -5.45
N ARG A 145 29.16 25.58 -6.63
CA ARG A 145 28.67 26.46 -7.71
C ARG A 145 27.14 26.44 -7.79
N PRO A 146 26.46 27.59 -7.56
CA PRO A 146 24.99 27.71 -7.61
C PRO A 146 24.37 27.23 -8.94
N MET A 147 25.09 27.41 -10.04
CA MET A 147 24.63 27.06 -11.40
C MET A 147 24.55 25.55 -11.67
N GLN A 148 25.23 24.73 -10.85
CA GLN A 148 25.20 23.26 -10.96
C GLN A 148 24.13 22.62 -10.06
N TYR A 149 23.59 23.36 -9.07
CA TYR A 149 22.61 22.82 -8.11
C TYR A 149 21.30 22.40 -8.75
N LEU A 150 20.79 23.21 -9.68
CA LEU A 150 19.49 22.99 -10.30
C LEU A 150 19.45 21.70 -11.15
N PRO A 151 20.40 21.44 -12.07
CA PRO A 151 20.39 20.18 -12.82
C PRO A 151 20.65 18.96 -11.90
N ILE A 152 21.54 19.09 -10.90
CA ILE A 152 21.85 18.00 -9.97
C ILE A 152 20.64 17.65 -9.10
N SER A 153 19.90 18.65 -8.59
CA SER A 153 18.71 18.41 -7.78
C SER A 153 17.58 17.80 -8.60
N ILE A 154 17.37 18.23 -9.84
CA ILE A 154 16.36 17.63 -10.72
C ILE A 154 16.71 16.17 -11.01
N VAL A 155 17.96 15.87 -11.39
CA VAL A 155 18.40 14.50 -11.68
C VAL A 155 18.29 13.61 -10.44
N SER A 156 18.79 14.07 -9.29
CA SER A 156 18.71 13.33 -8.03
C SER A 156 17.26 13.12 -7.58
N GLY A 157 16.41 14.14 -7.73
CA GLY A 157 15.00 14.08 -7.35
C GLY A 157 14.22 13.09 -8.22
N VAL A 158 14.42 13.14 -9.54
CA VAL A 158 13.83 12.18 -10.48
C VAL A 158 14.31 10.76 -10.17
N LEU A 159 15.60 10.55 -9.89
CA LEU A 159 16.14 9.24 -9.54
C LEU A 159 15.50 8.69 -8.25
N MET A 160 15.42 9.50 -7.19
CA MET A 160 14.76 9.11 -5.92
C MET A 160 13.28 8.80 -6.13
N PHE A 161 12.57 9.61 -6.91
CA PHE A 161 11.16 9.39 -7.20
C PHE A 161 10.93 8.09 -7.98
N LEU A 162 11.78 7.79 -8.98
CA LEU A 162 11.71 6.54 -9.73
C LEU A 162 12.01 5.33 -8.84
N LEU A 163 13.04 5.41 -7.99
CA LEU A 163 13.35 4.38 -7.00
C LEU A 163 12.17 4.13 -6.05
N GLY A 164 11.57 5.19 -5.51
CA GLY A 164 10.37 5.10 -4.69
C GLY A 164 9.22 4.40 -5.44
N LYS A 165 9.00 4.74 -6.71
CA LYS A 165 7.96 4.10 -7.53
C LYS A 165 8.22 2.62 -7.79
N VAL A 166 9.48 2.22 -7.99
CA VAL A 166 9.88 0.82 -8.13
C VAL A 166 9.63 0.05 -6.83
N LEU A 167 10.06 0.61 -5.68
CA LEU A 167 9.82 0.03 -4.35
C LEU A 167 8.33 -0.17 -4.07
N TRP A 168 7.49 0.82 -4.36
CA TRP A 168 6.04 0.71 -4.23
C TRP A 168 5.46 -0.44 -5.07
N LYS A 169 5.92 -0.56 -6.32
CA LYS A 169 5.48 -1.63 -7.24
C LYS A 169 5.87 -3.02 -6.73
N LEU A 170 7.05 -3.16 -6.12
CA LEU A 170 7.49 -4.40 -5.49
C LEU A 170 6.62 -4.77 -4.28
N THR A 171 6.28 -3.80 -3.43
CA THR A 171 5.37 -4.01 -2.30
C THR A 171 4.02 -4.55 -2.76
N MET A 172 3.45 -4.00 -3.84
CA MET A 172 2.17 -4.48 -4.38
C MET A 172 2.28 -5.91 -4.93
N LYS A 173 3.37 -6.24 -5.63
CA LYS A 173 3.62 -7.62 -6.11
C LYS A 173 3.74 -8.62 -4.95
N TYR A 174 4.41 -8.21 -3.87
CA TYR A 174 4.57 -9.06 -2.68
C TYR A 174 3.22 -9.33 -1.99
N ILE A 175 2.39 -8.30 -1.81
CA ILE A 175 1.04 -8.44 -1.25
C ILE A 175 0.18 -9.35 -2.14
N HIS A 176 0.26 -9.18 -3.46
CA HIS A 176 -0.45 -10.03 -4.42
C HIS A 176 -0.05 -11.51 -4.27
N ALA A 177 1.25 -11.79 -4.21
CA ALA A 177 1.76 -13.15 -4.09
C ALA A 177 1.32 -13.84 -2.79
N ILE A 178 1.25 -13.09 -1.69
CA ILE A 178 0.76 -13.61 -0.39
C ILE A 178 -0.75 -13.83 -0.42
N SER A 179 -1.51 -12.90 -1.00
CA SER A 179 -2.96 -13.01 -1.12
C SER A 179 -3.36 -14.24 -1.95
N GLN A 180 -2.76 -14.41 -3.14
CA GLN A 180 -3.05 -15.53 -4.03
C GLN A 180 -2.74 -16.90 -3.42
N LYS A 181 -1.70 -17.01 -2.58
CA LYS A 181 -1.39 -18.24 -1.86
C LYS A 181 -2.48 -18.65 -0.85
N LYS A 182 -3.26 -17.69 -0.33
CA LYS A 182 -4.33 -17.96 0.63
C LYS A 182 -5.72 -18.11 0.00
N ILE A 183 -5.95 -17.59 -1.21
CA ILE A 183 -7.20 -17.78 -1.97
C ILE A 183 -7.31 -19.20 -2.55
N LYS A 184 -6.17 -19.88 -2.79
CA LYS A 184 -6.10 -21.23 -3.38
C LYS A 184 -6.15 -22.40 -2.38
N LEU A 185 -6.44 -22.14 -1.11
CA LEU A 185 -6.63 -23.15 -0.06
C LEU A 185 -8.11 -23.31 0.22
#